data_AF-A0A024UBS3-F1
#
_entry.id   AF-A0A024UBS3-F1
#
_cell.length_a   1.000
_cell.length_b   1.000
_cell.length_c   1.000
_cell.angle_alpha   90.00
_cell.angle_beta   90.00
_cell.angle_gamma   90.00
#
_symmetry.space_group_name_H-M   'P 1'
#
loop_
_entity.id
_entity.type
_entity.pdbx_description
1 polymer ?
#
loop_
_entity_poly.entity_id
_entity_poly.type
_entity_poly.pdbx_seq_one_letter_code
_entity_poly.pdbx_strand_id
1 'polypeptide(L)'
;MPGAAVKKWLHDSKLIIALVFLVLTRCVDRVYNTRITYNYSQYLWYFSNIINPVAFLFFCWPVVWYKLYYTNDISPAMRAVPHYKFIIMSFLDMAACLLSTVPIPHIGGNLSNVLGQVSLPITMILSRCLLQTQYKRAHVVGAILVLYGAFVCMIPIFRGEVALNSPDPSALWILLYIVSCIPSAGANVYKEIGMKDVDLDVWYANAWISFYQVFWGLLTAWTIRLPAFSDPPVAWSDFPSYVASAHNCFFGNPTTFNGVTSTCGGDIFTTYIQYIVFNIVFNLLMMYVFREGSSVLFVISSAVCLPLTDILYMVPVLAGPLAAQKFTIFDGFALFVIIVGMVVYHSEKEEQGVGKDRVLKSPLYASPSVRRLKANVQSRRKKLTPRIASAGYGAVATEDAV
;
A
#
# COMPACT_ATOMS: atom_id res chain seq x y z
N MET A 1 -22.79 -31.28 -6.42
CA MET A 1 -22.24 -29.94 -6.05
C MET A 1 -20.68 -29.87 -6.10
N PRO A 2 -20.00 -30.33 -7.18
CA PRO A 2 -18.52 -30.21 -7.28
C PRO A 2 -18.01 -28.81 -7.68
N GLY A 3 -18.84 -27.98 -8.35
CA GLY A 3 -18.40 -26.68 -8.87
C GLY A 3 -18.09 -25.61 -7.80
N ALA A 4 -18.73 -25.67 -6.62
CA ALA A 4 -18.50 -24.68 -5.56
C ALA A 4 -17.15 -24.90 -4.84
N ALA A 5 -16.76 -26.16 -4.61
CA ALA A 5 -15.48 -26.51 -4.01
C ALA A 5 -14.32 -26.17 -4.95
N VAL A 6 -14.45 -26.48 -6.25
CA VAL A 6 -13.46 -26.14 -7.28
C VAL A 6 -13.31 -24.63 -7.41
N LYS A 7 -14.42 -23.86 -7.44
CA LYS A 7 -14.38 -22.40 -7.50
C LYS A 7 -13.73 -21.77 -6.28
N LYS A 8 -13.98 -22.33 -5.08
CA LYS A 8 -13.35 -21.88 -3.82
C LYS A 8 -11.85 -22.16 -3.83
N TRP A 9 -11.45 -23.37 -4.24
CA TRP A 9 -10.04 -23.74 -4.35
C TRP A 9 -9.30 -22.85 -5.35
N LEU A 10 -9.87 -22.62 -6.55
CA LEU A 10 -9.29 -21.72 -7.55
C LEU A 10 -9.14 -20.27 -7.06
N HIS A 11 -10.10 -19.79 -6.25
CA HIS A 11 -10.04 -18.45 -5.68
C HIS A 11 -8.94 -18.33 -4.62
N ASP A 12 -8.87 -19.29 -3.69
CA ASP A 12 -7.82 -19.36 -2.67
C ASP A 12 -6.42 -19.49 -3.33
N SER A 13 -6.29 -20.29 -4.40
CA SER A 13 -5.04 -20.39 -5.18
C SER A 13 -4.63 -19.08 -5.84
N LYS A 14 -5.58 -18.33 -6.43
CA LYS A 14 -5.28 -17.02 -7.05
C LYS A 14 -4.80 -16.00 -6.02
N LEU A 15 -5.40 -15.99 -4.83
CA LEU A 15 -4.99 -15.09 -3.76
C LEU A 15 -3.57 -15.42 -3.28
N ILE A 16 -3.25 -16.70 -3.04
CA ILE A 16 -1.91 -17.13 -2.65
C ILE A 16 -0.88 -16.74 -3.70
N ILE A 17 -1.17 -16.99 -4.99
CA ILE A 17 -0.28 -16.59 -6.09
C ILE A 17 -0.07 -15.06 -6.08
N ALA A 18 -1.15 -14.27 -5.94
CA ALA A 18 -1.05 -12.82 -5.86
C ALA A 18 -0.21 -12.35 -4.66
N LEU A 19 -0.31 -13.01 -3.50
CA LEU A 19 0.52 -12.72 -2.33
C LEU A 19 2.00 -13.03 -2.58
N VAL A 20 2.32 -14.17 -3.19
CA VAL A 20 3.71 -14.52 -3.53
C VAL A 20 4.31 -13.49 -4.48
N PHE A 21 3.58 -13.14 -5.55
CA PHE A 21 4.03 -12.09 -6.47
C PHE A 21 4.12 -10.72 -5.80
N LEU A 22 3.21 -10.39 -4.89
CA LEU A 22 3.24 -9.14 -4.13
C LEU A 22 4.52 -9.06 -3.30
N VAL A 23 4.87 -10.14 -2.58
CA VAL A 23 6.07 -10.21 -1.76
C VAL A 23 7.33 -10.06 -2.62
N LEU A 24 7.45 -10.83 -3.70
CA LEU A 24 8.62 -10.77 -4.60
C LEU A 24 8.79 -9.37 -5.22
N THR A 25 7.71 -8.83 -5.77
CA THR A 25 7.70 -7.51 -6.40
C THR A 25 8.05 -6.43 -5.37
N ARG A 26 7.52 -6.53 -4.14
CA ARG A 26 7.76 -5.58 -3.06
C ARG A 26 9.22 -5.59 -2.59
N CYS A 27 9.87 -6.76 -2.56
CA CYS A 27 11.28 -6.87 -2.21
C CYS A 27 12.16 -6.14 -3.24
N VAL A 28 11.94 -6.43 -4.53
CA VAL A 28 12.69 -5.79 -5.64
C VAL A 28 12.44 -4.27 -5.68
N ASP A 29 11.18 -3.86 -5.55
CA ASP A 29 10.77 -2.46 -5.40
C ASP A 29 11.55 -1.75 -4.28
N ARG A 30 11.68 -2.39 -3.11
CA ARG A 30 12.38 -1.80 -1.96
C ARG A 30 13.86 -1.57 -2.25
N VAL A 31 14.52 -2.57 -2.85
CA VAL A 31 15.96 -2.48 -3.17
C VAL A 31 16.22 -1.34 -4.16
N TYR A 32 15.45 -1.27 -5.24
CA TYR A 32 15.62 -0.20 -6.21
C TYR A 32 15.29 1.18 -5.63
N ASN A 33 14.22 1.30 -4.84
CA ASN A 33 13.87 2.55 -4.19
C ASN A 33 15.00 3.04 -3.28
N THR A 34 15.58 2.15 -2.49
CA THR A 34 16.73 2.45 -1.62
C THR A 34 17.94 2.91 -2.44
N ARG A 35 18.27 2.20 -3.52
CA ARG A 35 19.38 2.57 -4.42
C ARG A 35 19.19 3.97 -5.03
N ILE A 36 17.99 4.28 -5.52
CA ILE A 36 17.67 5.61 -6.07
C ILE A 36 17.77 6.67 -4.98
N THR A 37 17.25 6.39 -3.79
CA THR A 37 17.26 7.31 -2.65
C THR A 37 18.70 7.71 -2.26
N TYR A 38 19.65 6.77 -2.28
CA TYR A 38 21.06 7.09 -2.02
C TYR A 38 21.71 7.93 -3.13
N ASN A 39 21.42 7.61 -4.41
CA ASN A 39 21.99 8.34 -5.54
C ASN A 39 21.33 9.72 -5.79
N TYR A 40 20.13 9.94 -5.23
CA TYR A 40 19.29 11.11 -5.48
C TYR A 40 18.90 11.84 -4.18
N SER A 41 19.78 11.76 -3.18
CA SER A 41 19.55 12.24 -1.80
C SER A 41 19.22 13.74 -1.72
N GLN A 42 19.80 14.58 -2.58
CA GLN A 42 19.54 16.02 -2.60
C GLN A 42 18.13 16.36 -3.06
N TYR A 43 17.52 15.49 -3.86
CA TYR A 43 16.30 15.76 -4.61
C TYR A 43 15.16 14.82 -4.19
N LEU A 44 15.22 14.25 -2.99
CA LEU A 44 14.27 13.26 -2.47
C LEU A 44 12.83 13.77 -2.43
N TRP A 45 12.63 15.04 -2.05
CA TRP A 45 11.30 15.64 -2.10
C TRP A 45 10.71 15.56 -3.52
N TYR A 46 11.48 15.97 -4.53
CA TYR A 46 11.04 15.97 -5.93
C TYR A 46 10.78 14.54 -6.43
N PHE A 47 11.63 13.59 -6.06
CA PHE A 47 11.45 12.18 -6.38
C PHE A 47 10.14 11.61 -5.82
N SER A 48 9.93 11.72 -4.51
CA SER A 48 8.81 11.08 -3.82
C SER A 48 7.47 11.78 -4.07
N ASN A 49 7.45 13.11 -4.16
CA ASN A 49 6.22 13.89 -4.21
C ASN A 49 5.80 14.26 -5.65
N ILE A 50 6.74 14.29 -6.60
CA ILE A 50 6.45 14.69 -7.99
C ILE A 50 6.68 13.53 -8.95
N ILE A 51 7.92 13.03 -9.06
CA ILE A 51 8.28 12.01 -10.07
C ILE A 51 7.39 10.77 -9.91
N ASN A 52 7.29 10.22 -8.69
CA ASN A 52 6.52 9.00 -8.44
C ASN A 52 5.01 9.14 -8.75
N PRO A 53 4.27 10.11 -8.16
CA PRO A 53 2.85 10.26 -8.47
C PRO A 53 2.57 10.59 -9.95
N VAL A 54 3.43 11.41 -10.59
CA VAL A 54 3.29 11.74 -12.02
C VAL A 54 3.51 10.52 -12.90
N ALA A 55 4.49 9.67 -12.60
CA ALA A 55 4.70 8.42 -13.32
C ALA A 55 3.47 7.50 -13.17
N PHE A 56 2.91 7.37 -11.97
CA PHE A 56 1.66 6.62 -11.78
C PHE A 56 0.51 7.15 -12.63
N LEU A 57 0.34 8.47 -12.71
CA LEU A 57 -0.67 9.08 -13.57
C LEU A 57 -0.45 8.72 -15.04
N PHE A 58 0.80 8.81 -15.51
CA PHE A 58 1.17 8.47 -16.88
C PHE A 58 0.78 7.03 -17.25
N PHE A 59 0.95 6.06 -16.33
CA PHE A 59 0.59 4.67 -16.59
C PHE A 59 -0.90 4.34 -16.33
N CYS A 60 -1.52 4.91 -15.29
CA CYS A 60 -2.88 4.56 -14.92
C CYS A 60 -3.93 5.22 -15.84
N TRP A 61 -3.75 6.47 -16.26
CA TRP A 61 -4.77 7.17 -17.07
C TRP A 61 -5.03 6.53 -18.44
N PRO A 62 -4.03 6.10 -19.22
CA PRO A 62 -4.28 5.40 -20.49
C PRO A 62 -5.13 4.14 -20.31
N VAL A 63 -4.85 3.34 -19.27
CA VAL A 63 -5.64 2.14 -18.97
C VAL A 63 -7.06 2.52 -18.54
N VAL A 64 -7.22 3.56 -17.74
CA VAL A 64 -8.53 4.08 -17.33
C VAL A 64 -9.32 4.57 -18.54
N TRP A 65 -8.74 5.40 -19.41
CA TRP A 65 -9.40 5.86 -20.64
C TRP A 65 -9.81 4.68 -21.52
N TYR A 66 -8.91 3.72 -21.73
CA TYR A 66 -9.25 2.50 -22.46
C TYR A 66 -10.47 1.79 -21.84
N LYS A 67 -10.50 1.60 -20.52
CA LYS A 67 -11.63 0.98 -19.83
C LYS A 67 -12.92 1.79 -19.87
N LEU A 68 -12.81 3.12 -19.83
CA LEU A 68 -13.95 4.04 -19.89
C LEU A 68 -14.61 4.03 -21.26
N TYR A 69 -13.81 3.96 -22.33
CA TYR A 69 -14.29 4.03 -23.71
C TYR A 69 -14.63 2.67 -24.31
N TYR A 70 -13.89 1.61 -23.98
CA TYR A 70 -13.98 0.32 -24.69
C TYR A 70 -14.54 -0.85 -23.87
N THR A 71 -14.28 -0.94 -22.56
CA THR A 71 -14.61 -2.18 -21.82
C THR A 71 -15.76 -2.10 -20.82
N ASN A 72 -16.40 -0.94 -20.60
CA ASN A 72 -17.51 -0.78 -19.63
C ASN A 72 -17.22 -1.31 -18.20
N ASP A 73 -15.97 -1.67 -17.89
CA ASP A 73 -15.53 -2.19 -16.60
C ASP A 73 -15.73 -1.15 -15.49
N ILE A 74 -15.53 0.13 -15.85
CA ILE A 74 -15.76 1.26 -14.94
C ILE A 74 -17.22 1.69 -15.05
N SER A 75 -18.02 1.12 -14.17
CA SER A 75 -19.46 1.40 -14.10
C SER A 75 -19.74 2.89 -13.78
N PRO A 76 -20.89 3.44 -14.21
CA PRO A 76 -21.31 4.79 -13.84
C PRO A 76 -21.42 4.99 -12.32
N ALA A 77 -21.65 3.91 -11.57
CA ALA A 77 -21.71 3.96 -10.12
C ALA A 77 -20.32 4.24 -9.50
N MET A 78 -19.25 3.66 -10.05
CA MET A 78 -17.88 3.95 -9.60
C MET A 78 -17.50 5.41 -9.87
N ARG A 79 -17.97 5.97 -10.99
CA ARG A 79 -17.71 7.38 -11.37
C ARG A 79 -18.44 8.38 -10.47
N ALA A 80 -19.59 8.00 -9.94
CA ALA A 80 -20.38 8.85 -9.05
C ALA A 80 -19.88 8.85 -7.58
N VAL A 81 -18.78 8.15 -7.29
CA VAL A 81 -18.13 8.21 -5.98
C VAL A 81 -17.61 9.64 -5.76
N PRO A 82 -17.97 10.28 -4.64
CA PRO A 82 -17.51 11.64 -4.37
C PRO A 82 -15.99 11.75 -4.30
N HIS A 83 -15.43 12.77 -4.97
CA HIS A 83 -13.98 12.97 -5.06
C HIS A 83 -13.27 13.14 -3.72
N TYR A 84 -13.94 13.72 -2.71
CA TYR A 84 -13.35 13.89 -1.37
C TYR A 84 -12.88 12.58 -0.75
N LYS A 85 -13.42 11.42 -1.17
CA LYS A 85 -12.99 10.11 -0.69
C LYS A 85 -11.61 9.71 -1.22
N PHE A 86 -11.34 9.99 -2.49
CA PHE A 86 -10.01 9.83 -3.06
C PHE A 86 -9.02 10.85 -2.47
N ILE A 87 -9.49 12.07 -2.17
CA ILE A 87 -8.69 13.09 -1.47
C ILE A 87 -8.26 12.57 -0.09
N ILE A 88 -9.16 11.97 0.70
CA ILE A 88 -8.81 11.40 2.01
C ILE A 88 -7.83 10.22 1.87
N MET A 89 -8.03 9.31 0.90
CA MET A 89 -7.09 8.22 0.64
C MET A 89 -5.68 8.75 0.36
N SER A 90 -5.56 9.70 -0.57
CA SER A 90 -4.29 10.32 -0.93
C SER A 90 -3.66 11.10 0.22
N PHE A 91 -4.46 11.79 1.03
CA PHE A 91 -3.97 12.50 2.22
C PHE A 91 -3.34 11.55 3.23
N LEU A 92 -3.99 10.41 3.52
CA LEU A 92 -3.45 9.41 4.45
C LEU A 92 -2.13 8.81 3.94
N ASP A 93 -2.05 8.49 2.64
CA ASP A 93 -0.80 8.01 2.02
C ASP A 93 0.32 9.05 2.15
N MET A 94 0.04 10.31 1.79
CA MET A 94 1.04 11.39 1.82
C MET A 94 1.44 11.77 3.24
N ALA A 95 0.51 11.77 4.19
CA ALA A 95 0.80 11.98 5.60
C ALA A 95 1.69 10.86 6.17
N ALA A 96 1.42 9.61 5.82
CA ALA A 96 2.26 8.48 6.21
C ALA A 96 3.67 8.58 5.61
N CYS A 97 3.77 8.91 4.32
CA CYS A 97 5.04 9.11 3.65
C CYS A 97 5.84 10.26 4.28
N LEU A 98 5.19 11.39 4.55
CA LEU A 98 5.83 12.56 5.14
C LEU A 98 6.35 12.26 6.55
N LEU A 99 5.50 11.70 7.41
CA LEU A 99 5.85 11.40 8.80
C LEU A 99 6.90 10.30 8.93
N SER A 100 6.94 9.34 7.99
CA SER A 100 7.96 8.28 7.99
C SER A 100 9.29 8.75 7.40
N THR A 101 9.29 9.66 6.42
CA THR A 101 10.52 10.10 5.73
C THR A 101 11.42 10.95 6.64
N VAL A 102 10.85 11.83 7.45
CA VAL A 102 11.62 12.70 8.38
C VAL A 102 12.57 11.92 9.30
N PRO A 103 12.11 10.88 10.04
CA PRO A 103 12.97 10.15 10.96
C PRO A 103 13.92 9.14 10.29
N ILE A 104 13.66 8.68 9.05
CA ILE A 104 14.45 7.63 8.38
C ILE A 104 15.97 7.91 8.36
N PRO A 105 16.45 9.12 8.01
CA PRO A 105 17.88 9.43 8.04
C PRO A 105 18.53 9.31 9.43
N HIS A 106 17.75 9.46 10.50
CA HIS A 106 18.24 9.41 11.88
C HIS A 106 18.21 8.00 12.47
N ILE A 107 17.11 7.27 12.27
CA ILE A 107 16.92 5.91 12.79
C ILE A 107 17.55 4.85 11.88
N GLY A 108 17.74 5.14 10.60
CA GLY A 108 18.25 4.22 9.59
C GLY A 108 17.21 3.30 8.97
N GLY A 109 17.53 2.80 7.77
CA GLY A 109 16.62 1.98 6.96
C GLY A 109 16.16 0.71 7.67
N ASN A 110 17.08 -0.05 8.29
CA ASN A 110 16.76 -1.34 8.91
C ASN A 110 15.79 -1.18 10.09
N LEU A 111 16.06 -0.21 10.97
CA LEU A 111 15.19 0.14 12.11
C LEU A 111 13.82 0.64 11.62
N SER A 112 13.78 1.49 10.59
CA SER A 112 12.52 1.97 9.99
C SER A 112 11.67 0.83 9.44
N ASN A 113 12.30 -0.16 8.81
CA ASN A 113 11.61 -1.29 8.20
C ASN A 113 10.90 -2.14 9.26
N VAL A 114 11.54 -2.38 10.40
CA VAL A 114 10.97 -3.14 11.51
C VAL A 114 9.92 -2.32 12.27
N LEU A 115 10.18 -1.04 12.56
CA LEU A 115 9.17 -0.15 13.17
C LEU A 115 7.91 -0.05 12.30
N GLY A 116 8.04 -0.21 10.98
CA GLY A 116 6.92 -0.31 10.05
C GLY A 116 5.97 -1.47 10.35
N GLN A 117 6.44 -2.53 11.01
CA GLN A 117 5.60 -3.67 11.42
C GLN A 117 4.66 -3.33 12.58
N VAL A 118 4.90 -2.23 13.29
CA VAL A 118 3.92 -1.68 14.25
C VAL A 118 2.62 -1.25 13.54
N SER A 119 2.64 -1.05 12.22
CA SER A 119 1.42 -0.86 11.43
C SER A 119 0.48 -2.07 11.46
N LEU A 120 0.97 -3.30 11.73
CA LEU A 120 0.14 -4.50 11.80
C LEU A 120 -0.93 -4.43 12.90
N PRO A 121 -0.58 -4.26 14.20
CA PRO A 121 -1.57 -4.16 15.27
C PRO A 121 -2.50 -2.96 15.07
N ILE A 122 -1.99 -1.83 14.58
CA ILE A 122 -2.81 -0.64 14.28
C ILE A 122 -3.83 -0.97 13.18
N THR A 123 -3.42 -1.66 12.11
CA THR A 123 -4.30 -2.10 11.02
C THR A 123 -5.35 -3.09 11.54
N MET A 124 -4.97 -4.02 12.41
CA MET A 124 -5.92 -4.95 13.03
C MET A 124 -6.98 -4.22 13.85
N ILE A 125 -6.58 -3.26 14.70
CA ILE A 125 -7.48 -2.45 15.52
C ILE A 125 -8.41 -1.63 14.62
N LEU A 126 -7.87 -0.89 13.65
CA LEU A 126 -8.66 -0.07 12.73
C LEU A 126 -9.63 -0.90 11.89
N SER A 127 -9.21 -2.07 11.40
CA SER A 127 -10.09 -3.00 10.67
C SER A 127 -11.19 -3.55 11.59
N ARG A 128 -10.91 -3.85 12.86
CA ARG A 128 -11.97 -4.22 13.82
C ARG A 128 -12.95 -3.06 14.08
N CYS A 129 -12.46 -1.83 14.21
CA CYS A 129 -13.30 -0.66 14.49
C CYS A 129 -14.14 -0.23 13.27
N LEU A 130 -13.58 -0.24 12.07
CA LEU A 130 -14.20 0.31 10.85
C LEU A 130 -14.88 -0.75 9.98
N LEU A 131 -14.30 -1.94 9.87
CA LEU A 131 -14.82 -3.06 9.05
C LEU A 131 -15.55 -4.12 9.89
N GLN A 132 -15.50 -4.01 11.23
CA GLN A 132 -16.07 -4.99 12.16
C GLN A 132 -15.53 -6.41 11.94
N THR A 133 -14.26 -6.51 11.55
CA THR A 133 -13.56 -7.78 11.33
C THR A 133 -13.45 -8.54 12.65
N GLN A 134 -13.86 -9.81 12.64
CA GLN A 134 -13.74 -10.69 13.77
C GLN A 134 -12.46 -11.54 13.63
N TYR A 135 -11.54 -11.35 14.58
CA TYR A 135 -10.32 -12.13 14.65
C TYR A 135 -10.49 -13.31 15.59
N LYS A 136 -10.14 -14.50 15.09
CA LYS A 136 -10.02 -15.72 15.87
C LYS A 136 -8.63 -15.82 16.50
N ARG A 137 -8.43 -16.82 17.36
CA ARG A 137 -7.16 -17.04 18.06
C ARG A 137 -5.99 -17.23 17.10
N ALA A 138 -6.21 -17.93 15.98
CA ALA A 138 -5.18 -18.15 14.96
C ALA A 138 -4.65 -16.82 14.38
N HIS A 139 -5.53 -15.86 14.09
CA HIS A 139 -5.14 -14.54 13.58
C HIS A 139 -4.28 -13.77 14.58
N VAL A 140 -4.61 -13.83 15.87
CA VAL A 140 -3.85 -13.13 16.92
C VAL A 140 -2.47 -13.79 17.11
N VAL A 141 -2.42 -15.12 17.19
CA VAL A 141 -1.15 -15.86 17.30
C VAL A 141 -0.26 -15.61 16.08
N GLY A 142 -0.81 -15.65 14.87
CA GLY A 142 -0.09 -15.36 13.64
C GLY A 142 0.48 -13.94 13.62
N ALA A 143 -0.31 -12.94 14.02
CA ALA A 143 0.16 -11.55 14.10
C ALA A 143 1.26 -11.35 15.16
N ILE A 144 1.15 -12.01 16.31
CA ILE A 144 2.20 -11.97 17.36
C ILE A 144 3.50 -12.60 16.83
N LEU A 145 3.43 -13.74 16.14
CA LEU A 145 4.60 -14.38 15.53
C LEU A 145 5.28 -13.48 14.49
N VAL A 146 4.50 -12.82 13.62
CA VAL A 146 5.03 -11.88 12.62
C VAL A 146 5.73 -10.70 13.28
N LEU A 147 5.10 -10.09 14.30
CA LEU A 147 5.73 -9.01 15.07
C LEU A 147 7.01 -9.49 15.77
N TYR A 148 6.98 -10.67 16.39
CA TYR A 148 8.14 -11.25 17.05
C TYR A 148 9.29 -11.46 16.06
N GLY A 149 9.03 -12.07 14.90
CA GLY A 149 10.05 -12.26 13.86
C GLY A 149 10.63 -10.93 13.37
N ALA A 150 9.80 -9.91 13.19
CA ALA A 150 10.27 -8.57 12.82
C ALA A 150 11.19 -7.96 13.89
N PHE A 151 10.86 -8.10 15.17
CA PHE A 151 11.73 -7.63 16.26
C PHE A 151 13.03 -8.43 16.37
N VAL A 152 13.04 -9.71 15.99
CA VAL A 152 14.28 -10.53 15.99
C VAL A 152 15.29 -10.01 14.96
N CYS A 153 14.86 -9.48 13.81
CA CYS A 153 15.75 -8.78 12.87
C CYS A 153 16.48 -7.56 13.48
N MET A 154 16.06 -7.07 14.67
CA MET A 154 16.72 -5.94 15.35
C MET A 154 17.85 -6.35 16.27
N ILE A 155 18.03 -7.64 16.56
CA ILE A 155 19.05 -8.09 17.52
C ILE A 155 20.46 -7.63 17.13
N PRO A 156 20.91 -7.69 15.86
CA PRO A 156 22.20 -7.12 15.45
C PRO A 156 22.35 -5.64 15.80
N ILE A 157 21.28 -4.86 15.57
CA ILE A 157 21.23 -3.42 15.85
C ILE A 157 21.38 -3.15 17.35
N PHE A 158 20.67 -3.91 18.20
CA PHE A 158 20.77 -3.79 19.65
C PHE A 158 22.12 -4.23 20.22
N ARG A 159 22.86 -5.08 19.51
CA ARG A 159 24.22 -5.51 19.89
C ARG A 159 25.30 -4.49 19.53
N GLY A 160 24.94 -3.37 18.91
CA GLY A 160 25.90 -2.37 18.46
C GLY A 160 26.76 -2.85 17.29
N GLU A 161 26.36 -3.92 16.60
CA GLU A 161 26.93 -4.26 15.30
C GLU A 161 26.56 -3.12 14.35
N VAL A 162 27.57 -2.46 13.78
CA VAL A 162 27.43 -1.19 13.05
C VAL A 162 26.24 -1.24 12.12
N ALA A 163 25.14 -0.64 12.54
CA ALA A 163 24.02 -0.36 11.67
C ALA A 163 24.53 0.72 10.71
N LEU A 164 25.06 0.29 9.56
CA LEU A 164 25.36 1.20 8.46
C LEU A 164 24.10 2.06 8.26
N ASN A 165 24.23 3.36 8.53
CA ASN A 165 23.22 4.40 8.32
C ASN A 165 22.19 4.67 9.44
N SER A 166 22.50 4.42 10.73
CA SER A 166 21.67 4.94 11.86
C SER A 166 22.47 5.89 12.78
N PRO A 167 22.70 7.14 12.38
CA PRO A 167 23.54 8.09 13.12
C PRO A 167 22.95 8.51 14.47
N ASP A 168 21.61 8.60 14.63
CA ASP A 168 20.96 9.09 15.86
C ASP A 168 19.59 8.44 16.13
N PRO A 169 19.51 7.25 16.76
CA PRO A 169 18.24 6.60 17.10
C PRO A 169 17.58 7.24 18.35
N SER A 170 17.34 8.55 18.33
CA SER A 170 16.66 9.23 19.44
C SER A 170 15.22 8.73 19.59
N ALA A 171 14.72 8.69 20.82
CA ALA A 171 13.36 8.25 21.12
C ALA A 171 12.30 9.08 20.37
N LEU A 172 12.59 10.36 20.11
CA LEU A 172 11.71 11.24 19.35
C LEU A 172 11.52 10.78 17.90
N TRP A 173 12.60 10.39 17.21
CA TRP A 173 12.53 9.93 15.82
C TRP A 173 11.81 8.59 15.68
N ILE A 174 12.05 7.68 16.64
CA ILE A 174 11.34 6.40 16.71
C ILE A 174 9.84 6.63 16.92
N LEU A 175 9.46 7.51 17.86
CA LEU A 175 8.07 7.84 18.13
C LEU A 175 7.39 8.46 16.90
N LEU A 176 8.06 9.39 16.22
CA LEU A 176 7.54 10.02 15.00
C LEU A 176 7.28 8.97 13.90
N TYR A 177 8.19 8.00 13.74
CA TYR A 177 7.98 6.90 12.81
C TYR A 177 6.79 6.01 13.22
N ILE A 178 6.62 5.68 14.50
CA ILE A 178 5.46 4.92 14.98
C ILE A 178 4.15 5.68 14.72
N VAL A 179 4.15 7.01 14.91
CA VAL A 179 2.98 7.85 14.58
C VAL A 179 2.66 7.78 13.09
N SER A 180 3.65 7.68 12.20
CA SER A 180 3.43 7.50 10.75
C SER A 180 2.70 6.19 10.39
N CYS A 181 2.78 5.16 11.24
CA CYS A 181 2.07 3.91 11.05
C CYS A 181 0.54 4.08 11.18
N ILE A 182 0.06 5.11 11.87
CA ILE A 182 -1.38 5.40 12.02
C ILE A 182 -2.04 5.79 10.69
N PRO A 183 -1.60 6.86 9.98
CA PRO A 183 -2.15 7.18 8.67
C PRO A 183 -1.89 6.09 7.63
N SER A 184 -0.77 5.36 7.72
CA SER A 184 -0.48 4.21 6.85
C SER A 184 -1.53 3.10 6.99
N ALA A 185 -1.79 2.67 8.24
CA ALA A 185 -2.83 1.68 8.53
C ALA A 185 -4.23 2.21 8.15
N GLY A 186 -4.49 3.49 8.39
CA GLY A 186 -5.71 4.18 7.97
C GLY A 186 -5.92 4.11 6.46
N ALA A 187 -4.88 4.39 5.66
CA ALA A 187 -4.94 4.33 4.21
C ALA A 187 -5.24 2.90 3.71
N ASN A 188 -4.60 1.89 4.29
CA ASN A 188 -4.83 0.49 3.93
C ASN A 188 -6.28 0.05 4.18
N VAL A 189 -6.81 0.35 5.38
CA VAL A 189 -8.21 0.03 5.74
C VAL A 189 -9.20 0.83 4.89
N TYR A 190 -8.92 2.11 4.61
CA TYR A 190 -9.77 2.94 3.76
C TYR A 190 -9.83 2.40 2.33
N LYS A 191 -8.68 1.99 1.76
CA LYS A 191 -8.61 1.36 0.44
C LYS A 191 -9.38 0.04 0.41
N GLU A 192 -9.26 -0.80 1.44
CA GLU A 192 -10.06 -2.02 1.58
C GLU A 192 -11.57 -1.74 1.54
N ILE A 193 -12.04 -0.72 2.27
CA ILE A 193 -13.45 -0.29 2.24
C ILE A 193 -13.86 0.10 0.82
N GLY A 194 -13.05 0.93 0.15
CA GLY A 194 -13.32 1.36 -1.23
C GLY A 194 -13.41 0.18 -2.21
N MET A 195 -12.52 -0.80 -2.08
CA MET A 195 -12.48 -1.98 -2.96
C MET A 195 -13.59 -2.98 -2.67
N LYS A 196 -13.99 -3.19 -1.42
CA LYS A 196 -15.00 -4.21 -1.09
C LYS A 196 -16.43 -3.68 -1.11
N ASP A 197 -16.67 -2.45 -0.65
CA ASP A 197 -18.04 -1.95 -0.46
C ASP A 197 -18.62 -1.31 -1.73
N VAL A 198 -17.76 -0.69 -2.53
CA VAL A 198 -18.11 0.00 -3.79
C VAL A 198 -17.67 -0.80 -5.01
N ASP A 199 -16.79 -1.79 -4.84
CA ASP A 199 -16.22 -2.58 -5.93
C ASP A 199 -15.46 -1.70 -6.93
N LEU A 200 -14.69 -0.73 -6.44
CA LEU A 200 -13.93 0.20 -7.26
C LEU A 200 -12.95 -0.53 -8.19
N ASP A 201 -12.85 -0.07 -9.44
CA ASP A 201 -11.79 -0.54 -10.34
C ASP A 201 -10.41 -0.10 -9.83
N VAL A 202 -9.47 -1.05 -9.85
CA VAL A 202 -8.11 -0.88 -9.32
C VAL A 202 -7.35 0.26 -10.01
N TRP A 203 -7.46 0.36 -11.33
CA TRP A 203 -6.78 1.39 -12.11
C TRP A 203 -7.43 2.75 -11.91
N TYR A 204 -8.77 2.80 -11.88
CA TYR A 204 -9.53 4.02 -11.63
C TYR A 204 -9.23 4.61 -10.25
N ALA A 205 -9.18 3.77 -9.21
CA ALA A 205 -8.85 4.23 -7.86
C ALA A 205 -7.42 4.77 -7.78
N ASN A 206 -6.43 4.04 -8.30
CA ASN A 206 -5.04 4.50 -8.31
C ASN A 206 -4.85 5.79 -9.10
N ALA A 207 -5.50 5.95 -10.27
CA ALA A 207 -5.41 7.18 -11.06
C ALA A 207 -5.87 8.42 -10.28
N TRP A 208 -7.02 8.34 -9.61
CA TRP A 208 -7.52 9.46 -8.80
C TRP A 208 -6.72 9.68 -7.52
N ILE A 209 -6.27 8.63 -6.85
CA ILE A 209 -5.40 8.74 -5.68
C ILE A 209 -4.10 9.45 -6.07
N SER A 210 -3.42 9.01 -7.11
CA SER A 210 -2.18 9.62 -7.59
C SER A 210 -2.37 11.06 -8.08
N PHE A 211 -3.54 11.39 -8.64
CA PHE A 211 -3.87 12.76 -9.03
C PHE A 211 -3.88 13.69 -7.81
N TYR A 212 -4.54 13.28 -6.74
CA TYR A 212 -4.56 14.05 -5.50
C TYR A 212 -3.23 13.96 -4.72
N GLN A 213 -2.45 12.89 -4.87
CA GLN A 213 -1.09 12.81 -4.32
C GLN A 213 -0.16 13.88 -4.91
N VAL A 214 -0.26 14.19 -6.21
CA VAL A 214 0.50 15.33 -6.79
C VAL A 214 0.11 16.63 -6.11
N PHE A 215 -1.19 16.87 -5.90
CA PHE A 215 -1.68 18.07 -5.22
C PHE A 215 -1.16 18.16 -3.77
N TRP A 216 -1.27 17.08 -2.99
CA TRP A 216 -0.72 17.02 -1.63
C TRP A 216 0.80 17.12 -1.62
N GLY A 217 1.48 16.55 -2.61
CA GLY A 217 2.93 16.65 -2.79
C GLY A 217 3.39 18.08 -3.05
N LEU A 218 2.64 18.85 -3.82
CA LEU A 218 2.90 20.28 -3.98
C LEU A 218 2.63 21.06 -2.69
N LEU A 219 1.60 20.68 -1.93
CA LEU A 219 1.33 21.29 -0.61
C LEU A 219 2.44 20.98 0.41
N THR A 220 3.16 19.88 0.28
CA THR A 220 4.35 19.57 1.10
C THR A 220 5.63 20.23 0.57
N ALA A 221 5.58 21.12 -0.43
CA ALA A 221 6.77 21.81 -0.94
C ALA A 221 7.55 22.58 0.14
N TRP A 222 6.90 23.01 1.23
CA TRP A 222 7.59 23.66 2.35
C TRP A 222 8.63 22.77 3.03
N THR A 223 8.57 21.46 2.84
CA THR A 223 9.47 20.50 3.49
C THR A 223 10.84 20.44 2.84
N ILE A 224 11.04 21.04 1.65
CA ILE A 224 12.38 21.23 1.04
C ILE A 224 13.33 22.06 1.93
N ARG A 225 12.78 22.76 2.93
CA ARG A 225 13.53 23.50 3.95
C ARG A 225 14.08 22.60 5.07
N LEU A 226 13.70 21.33 5.09
CA LEU A 226 14.14 20.37 6.08
C LEU A 226 15.23 19.47 5.48
N PRO A 227 16.35 19.28 6.18
CA PRO A 227 17.45 18.40 5.74
C PRO A 227 16.99 16.98 5.38
N ALA A 228 15.94 16.48 6.04
CA ALA A 228 15.42 15.13 5.78
C ALA A 228 14.80 14.94 4.38
N PHE A 229 14.43 16.03 3.70
CA PHE A 229 13.80 15.98 2.36
C PHE A 229 14.68 16.60 1.26
N SER A 230 15.61 17.47 1.64
CA SER A 230 16.61 18.06 0.76
C SER A 230 17.84 18.42 1.60
N ASP A 231 18.98 17.81 1.27
CA ASP A 231 20.27 18.13 1.89
C ASP A 231 21.25 18.64 0.80
N PRO A 232 21.55 19.95 0.75
CA PRO A 232 21.20 21.00 1.72
C PRO A 232 19.75 21.53 1.57
N PRO A 233 19.19 22.19 2.61
CA PRO A 233 17.89 22.86 2.53
C PRO A 233 17.83 23.94 1.45
N VAL A 234 16.69 24.02 0.75
CA VAL A 234 16.49 24.89 -0.41
C VAL A 234 15.85 26.21 -0.01
N ALA A 235 16.35 27.37 -0.43
CA ALA A 235 15.63 28.64 -0.24
C ALA A 235 14.42 28.75 -1.18
N TRP A 236 13.37 29.46 -0.75
CA TRP A 236 12.16 29.62 -1.58
C TRP A 236 12.44 30.30 -2.92
N SER A 237 13.40 31.23 -2.97
CA SER A 237 13.87 31.87 -4.20
C SER A 237 14.45 30.86 -5.19
N ASP A 238 15.04 29.79 -4.67
CA ASP A 238 15.80 28.81 -5.44
C ASP A 238 14.95 27.57 -5.77
N PHE A 239 13.65 27.60 -5.46
CA PHE A 239 12.76 26.49 -5.77
C PHE A 239 12.69 26.17 -7.28
N PRO A 240 12.59 27.15 -8.19
CA PRO A 240 12.59 26.86 -9.63
C PRO A 240 13.93 26.26 -10.11
N SER A 241 15.06 26.77 -9.61
CA SER A 241 16.39 26.25 -9.97
C SER A 241 16.63 24.87 -9.36
N TYR A 242 16.10 24.60 -8.16
CA TYR A 242 16.08 23.28 -7.55
C TYR A 242 15.30 22.28 -8.41
N VAL A 243 14.09 22.62 -8.86
CA VAL A 243 13.28 21.74 -9.72
C VAL A 243 13.99 21.46 -11.04
N ALA A 244 14.59 22.46 -11.67
CA ALA A 244 15.35 22.28 -12.90
C ALA A 244 16.59 21.38 -12.69
N SER A 245 17.31 21.59 -11.58
CA SER A 245 18.49 20.78 -11.24
C SER A 245 18.12 19.35 -10.90
N ALA A 246 17.04 19.15 -10.14
CA ALA A 246 16.46 17.83 -9.85
C ALA A 246 16.14 17.10 -11.16
N HIS A 247 15.37 17.74 -12.05
CA HIS A 247 15.00 17.16 -13.32
C HIS A 247 16.22 16.75 -14.18
N ASN A 248 17.22 17.64 -14.29
CA ASN A 248 18.45 17.34 -15.02
C ASN A 248 19.23 16.18 -14.40
N CYS A 249 19.33 16.16 -13.06
CA CYS A 249 19.97 15.11 -12.30
C CYS A 249 19.29 13.75 -12.51
N PHE A 250 17.96 13.74 -12.55
CA PHE A 250 17.19 12.52 -12.75
C PHE A 250 17.49 11.86 -14.10
N PHE A 251 17.73 12.67 -15.13
CA PHE A 251 18.13 12.21 -16.47
C PHE A 251 19.64 11.98 -16.64
N GLY A 252 20.42 12.03 -15.55
CA GLY A 252 21.83 11.66 -15.58
C GLY A 252 22.80 12.81 -15.89
N ASN A 253 22.33 14.06 -15.87
CA ASN A 253 23.20 15.21 -16.06
C ASN A 253 23.77 15.65 -14.71
N PRO A 254 25.09 15.79 -14.56
CA PRO A 254 25.69 16.33 -13.35
C PRO A 254 25.11 17.72 -13.03
N THR A 255 24.78 17.96 -11.76
CA THR A 255 24.23 19.23 -11.31
C THR A 255 24.94 19.71 -10.04
N THR A 256 25.11 21.02 -9.93
CA THR A 256 25.61 21.66 -8.72
C THR A 256 24.52 22.57 -8.18
N PHE A 257 24.04 22.26 -6.98
CA PHE A 257 23.01 23.04 -6.31
C PHE A 257 23.46 23.35 -4.89
N ASN A 258 23.37 24.62 -4.47
CA ASN A 258 23.79 25.11 -3.16
C ASN A 258 25.19 24.64 -2.72
N GLY A 259 26.15 24.66 -3.64
CA GLY A 259 27.55 24.31 -3.38
C GLY A 259 27.86 22.81 -3.31
N VAL A 260 26.84 21.95 -3.45
CA VAL A 260 27.03 20.49 -3.52
C VAL A 260 26.87 20.04 -4.96
N THR A 261 27.89 19.33 -5.48
CA THR A 261 27.89 18.78 -6.83
C THR A 261 27.46 17.33 -6.77
N SER A 262 26.29 17.04 -7.32
CA SER A 262 25.84 15.68 -7.56
C SER A 262 26.24 15.25 -8.96
N THR A 263 27.01 14.17 -9.05
CA THR A 263 27.43 13.58 -10.32
C THR A 263 26.25 13.00 -11.10
N CYS A 264 25.14 12.71 -10.41
CA CYS A 264 23.87 12.29 -11.00
C CYS A 264 24.11 11.22 -12.08
N GLY A 265 24.65 10.07 -11.67
CA GLY A 265 25.03 9.02 -12.61
C GLY A 265 23.90 8.68 -13.60
N GLY A 266 24.25 8.45 -14.87
CA GLY A 266 23.28 8.12 -15.93
C GLY A 266 22.46 6.84 -15.69
N ASP A 267 22.78 6.07 -14.64
CA ASP A 267 22.03 4.89 -14.23
C ASP A 267 20.79 5.21 -13.38
N ILE A 268 20.60 6.44 -12.90
CA ILE A 268 19.44 6.83 -12.07
C ILE A 268 18.12 6.62 -12.84
N PHE A 269 18.00 7.20 -14.03
CA PHE A 269 16.81 7.02 -14.87
C PHE A 269 16.56 5.55 -15.23
N THR A 270 17.62 4.83 -15.59
CA THR A 270 17.50 3.40 -15.96
C THR A 270 17.03 2.56 -14.76
N THR A 271 17.58 2.81 -13.58
CA THR A 271 17.16 2.17 -12.32
C THR A 271 15.72 2.55 -11.97
N TYR A 272 15.33 3.80 -12.25
CA TYR A 272 13.96 4.27 -12.06
C TYR A 272 12.95 3.54 -12.94
N ILE A 273 13.26 3.30 -14.22
CA ILE A 273 12.36 2.56 -15.11
C ILE A 273 12.14 1.12 -14.59
N GLN A 274 13.18 0.48 -14.06
CA GLN A 274 13.04 -0.82 -13.42
C GLN A 274 12.16 -0.71 -12.17
N TYR A 275 12.47 0.24 -11.28
CA TYR A 275 11.71 0.52 -10.07
C TYR A 275 10.22 0.73 -10.35
N ILE A 276 9.85 1.64 -11.26
CA ILE A 276 8.45 2.05 -11.46
C ILE A 276 7.60 0.89 -11.99
N VAL A 277 8.18 -0.02 -12.79
CA VAL A 277 7.48 -1.22 -13.25
C VAL A 277 7.11 -2.11 -12.06
N PHE A 278 8.08 -2.42 -11.19
CA PHE A 278 7.80 -3.20 -9.98
C PHE A 278 6.86 -2.45 -9.02
N ASN A 279 7.03 -1.13 -8.87
CA ASN A 279 6.18 -0.34 -8.00
C ASN A 279 4.70 -0.32 -8.46
N ILE A 280 4.45 -0.22 -9.77
CA ILE A 280 3.09 -0.31 -10.33
C ILE A 280 2.51 -1.70 -10.09
N VAL A 281 3.26 -2.77 -10.42
CA VAL A 281 2.80 -4.15 -10.19
C VAL A 281 2.48 -4.36 -8.71
N PHE A 282 3.32 -3.86 -7.81
CA PHE A 282 3.11 -3.94 -6.37
C PHE A 282 1.82 -3.21 -5.95
N ASN A 283 1.60 -1.97 -6.39
CA ASN A 283 0.41 -1.20 -6.05
C ASN A 283 -0.88 -1.83 -6.62
N LEU A 284 -0.82 -2.44 -7.80
CA LEU A 284 -1.95 -3.19 -8.37
C LEU A 284 -2.27 -4.45 -7.57
N LEU A 285 -1.24 -5.23 -7.21
CA LEU A 285 -1.38 -6.43 -6.39
C LEU A 285 -1.87 -6.07 -4.98
N MET A 286 -1.39 -4.99 -4.38
CA MET A 286 -1.89 -4.48 -3.11
C MET A 286 -3.40 -4.23 -3.15
N MET A 287 -3.87 -3.50 -4.16
CA MET A 287 -5.29 -3.21 -4.34
C MET A 287 -6.12 -4.48 -4.63
N TYR A 288 -5.56 -5.45 -5.37
CA TYR A 288 -6.19 -6.76 -5.57
C TYR A 288 -6.30 -7.54 -4.26
N VAL A 289 -5.25 -7.55 -3.44
CA VAL A 289 -5.25 -8.19 -2.11
C VAL A 289 -6.23 -7.50 -1.16
N PHE A 290 -6.39 -6.18 -1.24
CA PHE A 290 -7.44 -5.49 -0.48
C PHE A 290 -8.85 -5.88 -0.93
N ARG A 291 -9.06 -6.14 -2.22
CA ARG A 291 -10.36 -6.56 -2.76
C ARG A 291 -10.72 -7.99 -2.36
N GLU A 292 -9.81 -8.93 -2.58
CA GLU A 292 -10.07 -10.37 -2.41
C GLU A 292 -9.67 -10.91 -1.02
N GLY A 293 -8.72 -10.26 -0.35
CA GLY A 293 -8.17 -10.62 0.95
C GLY A 293 -8.57 -9.62 2.03
N SER A 294 -7.60 -8.98 2.68
CA SER A 294 -7.82 -7.92 3.69
C SER A 294 -6.60 -6.99 3.77
N SER A 295 -6.76 -5.83 4.39
CA SER A 295 -5.65 -4.93 4.67
C SER A 295 -4.64 -5.54 5.65
N VAL A 296 -5.10 -6.39 6.56
CA VAL A 296 -4.24 -7.07 7.54
C VAL A 296 -3.40 -8.15 6.85
N LEU A 297 -4.02 -8.94 5.97
CA LEU A 297 -3.33 -9.97 5.17
C LEU A 297 -2.22 -9.35 4.31
N PHE A 298 -2.47 -8.16 3.75
CA PHE A 298 -1.45 -7.40 3.03
C PHE A 298 -0.27 -7.02 3.94
N VAL A 299 -0.52 -6.45 5.13
CA VAL A 299 0.57 -6.05 6.04
C VAL A 299 1.37 -7.27 6.49
N ILE A 300 0.71 -8.37 6.86
CA ILE A 300 1.38 -9.63 7.24
C ILE A 300 2.25 -10.17 6.10
N SER A 301 1.71 -10.19 4.88
CA SER A 301 2.47 -10.67 3.72
C SER A 301 3.66 -9.76 3.43
N SER A 302 3.50 -8.45 3.57
CA SER A 302 4.58 -7.48 3.40
C SER A 302 5.69 -7.62 4.46
N ALA A 303 5.40 -8.22 5.63
CA ALA A 303 6.41 -8.49 6.66
C ALA A 303 7.44 -9.53 6.20
N VAL A 304 7.03 -10.53 5.40
CA VAL A 304 7.93 -11.51 4.79
C VAL A 304 8.98 -10.83 3.92
N CYS A 305 8.65 -9.66 3.36
CA CYS A 305 9.58 -8.90 2.54
C CYS A 305 10.79 -8.41 3.32
N LEU A 306 10.72 -8.28 4.65
CA LEU A 306 11.83 -7.76 5.46
C LEU A 306 13.10 -8.61 5.29
N PRO A 307 13.16 -9.86 5.76
CA PRO A 307 14.36 -10.69 5.62
C PRO A 307 14.66 -11.10 4.18
N LEU A 308 13.64 -11.13 3.29
CA LEU A 308 13.87 -11.38 1.87
C LEU A 308 14.60 -10.22 1.18
N THR A 309 14.33 -8.98 1.58
CA THR A 309 15.03 -7.82 1.03
C THR A 309 16.51 -7.85 1.44
N ASP A 310 16.82 -8.30 2.66
CA ASP A 310 18.22 -8.43 3.13
C ASP A 310 19.03 -9.41 2.29
N ILE A 311 18.40 -10.49 1.81
CA ILE A 311 19.01 -11.41 0.83
C ILE A 311 19.25 -10.69 -0.50
N LEU A 312 18.28 -9.92 -0.99
CA LEU A 312 18.46 -9.16 -2.24
C LEU A 312 19.52 -8.06 -2.13
N TYR A 313 19.72 -7.48 -0.94
CA TYR A 313 20.80 -6.52 -0.70
C TYR A 313 22.19 -7.16 -0.79
N MET A 314 22.31 -8.48 -0.70
CA MET A 314 23.59 -9.17 -0.97
C MET A 314 23.92 -9.24 -2.47
N VAL A 315 22.96 -9.00 -3.36
CA VAL A 315 23.14 -9.10 -4.81
C VAL A 315 23.64 -7.75 -5.36
N PRO A 316 24.92 -7.63 -5.78
CA PRO A 316 25.51 -6.33 -6.14
C PRO A 316 24.83 -5.66 -7.34
N VAL A 317 24.29 -6.46 -8.27
CA VAL A 317 23.57 -5.97 -9.46
C VAL A 317 22.29 -5.23 -9.08
N LEU A 318 21.59 -5.70 -8.03
CA LEU A 318 20.32 -5.12 -7.58
C LEU A 318 20.57 -3.94 -6.63
N ALA A 319 21.35 -4.16 -5.57
CA ALA A 319 21.58 -3.19 -4.51
C ALA A 319 22.51 -2.03 -4.93
N GLY A 320 23.46 -2.30 -5.83
CA GLY A 320 24.56 -1.36 -6.09
C GLY A 320 25.53 -1.24 -4.89
N PRO A 321 26.56 -0.38 -5.00
CA PRO A 321 27.64 -0.30 -4.02
C PRO A 321 27.21 0.33 -2.69
N LEU A 322 26.19 1.19 -2.70
CA LEU A 322 25.78 1.98 -1.54
C LEU A 322 24.70 1.30 -0.68
N ALA A 323 23.93 0.36 -1.24
CA ALA A 323 22.83 -0.32 -0.53
C ALA A 323 23.16 -1.77 -0.16
N ALA A 324 24.38 -2.24 -0.36
CA ALA A 324 24.76 -3.61 -0.04
C ALA A 324 24.72 -3.87 1.47
N GLN A 325 24.10 -4.97 1.88
CA GLN A 325 23.98 -5.38 3.28
C GLN A 325 24.35 -6.85 3.46
N LYS A 326 24.68 -7.24 4.70
CA LYS A 326 25.00 -8.63 5.06
C LYS A 326 23.77 -9.31 5.67
N PHE A 327 23.46 -10.52 5.19
CA PHE A 327 22.43 -11.37 5.79
C PHE A 327 22.97 -12.07 7.03
N THR A 328 22.25 -11.96 8.15
CA THR A 328 22.63 -12.53 9.44
C THR A 328 21.84 -13.79 9.77
N ILE A 329 22.28 -14.54 10.78
CA ILE A 329 21.53 -15.71 11.27
C ILE A 329 20.16 -15.31 11.86
N PHE A 330 20.05 -14.08 12.38
CA PHE A 330 18.81 -13.53 12.90
C PHE A 330 17.79 -13.29 11.79
N ASP A 331 18.23 -12.86 10.61
CA ASP A 331 17.37 -12.65 9.45
C ASP A 331 16.80 -13.98 8.93
N GLY A 332 17.62 -15.04 8.94
CA GLY A 332 17.17 -16.40 8.61
C GLY A 332 16.13 -16.94 9.58
N PHE A 333 16.35 -16.76 10.89
CA PHE A 333 15.37 -17.15 11.90
C PHE A 333 14.08 -16.32 11.80
N ALA A 334 14.20 -15.00 11.61
CA ALA A 334 13.06 -14.11 11.44
C ALA A 334 12.21 -14.50 10.22
N LEU A 335 12.84 -14.82 9.08
CA LEU A 335 12.15 -15.32 7.89
C LEU A 335 11.31 -16.55 8.21
N PHE A 336 11.89 -17.54 8.87
CA PHE A 336 11.19 -18.76 9.26
C PHE A 336 9.98 -18.46 10.16
N VAL A 337 10.18 -17.66 11.21
CA VAL A 337 9.12 -17.29 12.17
C VAL A 337 8.00 -16.51 11.50
N ILE A 338 8.33 -15.55 10.62
CA ILE A 338 7.33 -14.74 9.90
C ILE A 338 6.52 -15.63 8.95
N ILE A 339 7.15 -16.57 8.22
CA ILE A 339 6.45 -17.52 7.36
C ILE A 339 5.49 -18.39 8.18
N VAL A 340 5.95 -18.94 9.32
CA VAL A 340 5.08 -19.71 10.23
C VAL A 340 3.92 -18.83 10.72
N GLY A 341 4.19 -17.59 11.12
CA GLY A 341 3.17 -16.62 11.54
C GLY A 341 2.13 -16.34 10.45
N MET A 342 2.57 -16.20 9.19
CA MET A 342 1.70 -16.02 8.03
C MET A 342 0.83 -17.27 7.77
N VAL A 343 1.40 -18.47 7.84
CA VAL A 343 0.66 -19.74 7.68
C VAL A 343 -0.37 -19.91 8.79
N VAL A 344 0.01 -19.64 10.04
CA VAL A 344 -0.91 -19.69 11.19
C VAL A 344 -2.03 -18.67 11.02
N TYR A 345 -1.71 -17.45 10.56
CA TYR A 345 -2.72 -16.44 10.27
C TYR A 345 -3.70 -16.90 9.18
N HIS A 346 -3.20 -17.49 8.09
CA HIS A 346 -4.03 -17.92 6.96
C HIS A 346 -4.80 -19.23 7.22
N SER A 347 -4.49 -19.95 8.30
CA SER A 347 -5.14 -21.22 8.63
C SER A 347 -6.64 -21.10 8.87
N GLU A 348 -7.09 -19.92 9.29
CA GLU A 348 -8.50 -19.58 9.45
C GLU A 348 -8.86 -18.40 8.53
N LYS A 349 -10.13 -18.33 8.12
CA LYS A 349 -10.63 -17.17 7.37
C LYS A 349 -11.11 -16.10 8.34
N GLU A 350 -10.76 -14.86 8.04
CA GLU A 350 -11.35 -13.69 8.69
C GLU A 350 -12.87 -13.68 8.47
N GLU A 351 -13.62 -13.51 9.55
CA GLU A 351 -15.06 -13.33 9.47
C GLU A 351 -15.35 -11.83 9.50
N GLN A 352 -15.81 -11.31 8.37
CA GLN A 352 -16.31 -9.94 8.29
C GLN A 352 -17.83 -9.97 8.49
N GLY A 353 -18.38 -9.00 9.23
CA GLY A 353 -19.82 -8.90 9.44
C GLY A 353 -20.60 -8.92 8.12
N VAL A 354 -21.59 -9.81 8.00
CA VAL A 354 -22.41 -9.98 6.79
C VAL A 354 -23.65 -9.08 6.88
N GLY A 355 -23.89 -8.26 5.84
CA GLY A 355 -25.22 -7.65 5.60
C GLY A 355 -25.30 -6.12 5.62
N LYS A 356 -26.54 -5.61 5.49
CA LYS A 356 -26.95 -4.18 5.43
C LYS A 356 -26.29 -3.31 6.51
N ASP A 357 -25.96 -3.90 7.66
CA ASP A 357 -25.33 -3.22 8.80
C ASP A 357 -23.91 -2.70 8.50
N ARG A 358 -23.14 -3.39 7.64
CA ARG A 358 -21.79 -2.95 7.22
C ARG A 358 -21.82 -1.64 6.42
N VAL A 359 -22.78 -1.50 5.51
CA VAL A 359 -22.95 -0.31 4.65
C VAL A 359 -23.60 0.85 5.41
N LEU A 360 -24.44 0.54 6.40
CA LEU A 360 -25.06 1.52 7.30
C LEU A 360 -24.08 2.07 8.33
N LYS A 361 -23.11 1.27 8.78
CA LYS A 361 -22.17 1.62 9.86
C LYS A 361 -20.75 1.95 9.42
N SER A 362 -20.31 1.63 8.19
CA SER A 362 -19.01 2.10 7.69
C SER A 362 -19.08 3.63 7.52
N PRO A 363 -18.58 4.42 8.49
CA PRO A 363 -18.92 5.84 8.62
C PRO A 363 -18.42 6.65 7.42
N LEU A 364 -17.38 6.13 6.76
CA LEU A 364 -16.63 6.77 5.69
C LEU A 364 -17.38 6.74 4.34
N TYR A 365 -18.28 5.77 4.14
CA TYR A 365 -19.08 5.65 2.91
C TYR A 365 -20.59 5.82 3.10
N ALA A 366 -21.07 6.09 4.31
CA ALA A 366 -22.47 6.35 4.65
C ALA A 366 -23.08 7.64 4.04
N SER A 367 -22.37 8.33 3.14
CA SER A 367 -22.85 9.55 2.47
C SER A 367 -24.19 9.31 1.74
N PRO A 368 -25.16 10.24 1.87
CA PRO A 368 -26.48 10.12 1.23
C PRO A 368 -26.42 9.88 -0.28
N SER A 369 -25.41 10.42 -0.96
CA SER A 369 -25.19 10.25 -2.40
C SER A 369 -24.87 8.80 -2.77
N VAL A 370 -23.99 8.13 -2.02
CA VAL A 370 -23.63 6.72 -2.24
C VAL A 370 -24.79 5.78 -1.85
N ARG A 371 -25.56 6.11 -0.81
CA ARG A 371 -26.78 5.36 -0.45
C ARG A 371 -27.84 5.46 -1.55
N ARG A 372 -28.10 6.66 -2.09
CA ARG A 372 -29.00 6.87 -3.24
C ARG A 372 -28.52 6.15 -4.49
N LEU A 373 -27.22 6.18 -4.76
CA LEU A 373 -26.61 5.50 -5.89
C LEU A 373 -26.81 3.98 -5.80
N LYS A 374 -26.56 3.38 -4.64
CA LYS A 374 -26.74 1.94 -4.41
C LYS A 374 -28.21 1.52 -4.47
N ALA A 375 -29.12 2.35 -3.94
CA ALA A 375 -30.57 2.14 -4.06
C ALA A 375 -31.00 2.18 -5.54
N ASN A 376 -30.50 3.15 -6.32
CA ASN A 376 -30.79 3.26 -7.75
C ASN A 376 -30.23 2.07 -8.53
N VAL A 377 -29.01 1.62 -8.26
CA VAL A 377 -28.41 0.43 -8.88
C VAL A 377 -29.16 -0.84 -8.51
N GLN A 378 -29.52 -1.04 -7.23
CA GLN A 378 -30.32 -2.19 -6.81
C GLN A 378 -31.72 -2.19 -7.42
N SER A 379 -32.34 -1.02 -7.55
CA SER A 379 -33.64 -0.87 -8.22
C SER A 379 -33.55 -1.22 -9.71
N ARG A 380 -32.48 -0.80 -10.40
CA ARG A 380 -32.21 -1.17 -11.80
C ARG A 380 -31.92 -2.66 -11.94
N ARG A 381 -31.11 -3.23 -11.06
CA ARG A 381 -30.79 -4.66 -11.08
C ARG A 381 -32.04 -5.52 -10.86
N LYS A 382 -32.94 -5.13 -9.95
CA LYS A 382 -34.26 -5.75 -9.75
C LYS A 382 -35.21 -5.57 -10.94
N LYS A 383 -35.07 -4.50 -11.73
CA LYS A 383 -35.84 -4.29 -12.97
C LYS A 383 -35.29 -5.12 -14.13
N LEU A 384 -34.01 -5.48 -14.12
CA LEU A 384 -33.33 -6.26 -15.17
C LEU A 384 -33.39 -7.78 -14.94
N THR A 385 -33.66 -8.26 -13.72
CA THR A 385 -34.03 -9.66 -13.51
C THR A 385 -35.50 -9.85 -13.86
N PRO A 386 -35.88 -10.63 -14.90
CA PRO A 386 -37.27 -11.00 -15.08
C PRO A 386 -37.71 -11.76 -13.82
N ARG A 387 -38.85 -11.35 -13.25
CA ARG A 387 -39.57 -12.17 -12.27
C ARG A 387 -39.89 -13.48 -12.98
N ILE A 388 -39.14 -14.54 -12.69
CA ILE A 388 -39.63 -15.90 -12.92
C ILE A 388 -40.79 -16.06 -11.93
N ALA A 389 -41.98 -15.70 -12.39
CA ALA A 389 -43.21 -16.10 -11.73
C ALA A 389 -43.28 -17.62 -11.88
N SER A 390 -43.05 -18.34 -10.79
CA SER A 390 -43.37 -19.75 -10.71
C SER A 390 -44.89 -19.89 -10.75
N ALA A 391 -45.42 -20.07 -11.96
CA ALA A 391 -46.78 -20.52 -12.16
C ALA A 391 -46.85 -22.03 -11.92
N GLY A 392 -47.75 -22.44 -11.03
CA GLY A 392 -48.42 -23.75 -11.04
C GLY A 392 -47.66 -24.94 -10.45
N TYR A 393 -48.01 -25.31 -9.22
CA TYR A 393 -48.51 -26.66 -8.92
C TYR A 393 -49.52 -26.54 -7.79
N GLY A 394 -50.73 -27.05 -8.03
CA GLY A 394 -51.88 -26.90 -7.15
C GLY A 394 -51.74 -27.68 -5.85
N ALA A 395 -52.21 -27.08 -4.78
CA ALA A 395 -52.67 -27.77 -3.59
C ALA A 395 -54.13 -27.35 -3.39
N VAL A 396 -55.04 -28.28 -3.66
CA VAL A 396 -56.44 -28.20 -3.23
C VAL A 396 -56.46 -28.50 -1.74
N ALA A 397 -56.85 -27.52 -0.93
CA ALA A 397 -57.23 -27.72 0.46
C ALA A 397 -58.16 -26.57 0.88
N THR A 398 -59.46 -26.87 0.96
CA THR A 398 -60.48 -26.24 1.81
C THR A 398 -61.67 -27.21 1.77
N GLU A 399 -61.82 -28.12 2.75
CA GLU A 399 -62.52 -27.93 4.03
C GLU A 399 -63.96 -27.43 3.89
N ASP A 400 -64.86 -28.27 4.41
CA ASP A 400 -66.31 -28.17 4.48
C ASP A 400 -66.78 -26.92 5.26
N ALA A 401 -67.84 -26.27 4.75
CA ALA A 401 -68.81 -25.56 5.57
C ALA A 401 -70.11 -25.32 4.76
N VAL A 402 -71.12 -26.13 5.12
CA VAL A 402 -72.59 -25.96 5.05
C VAL A 402 -73.20 -25.22 3.85
#